data_AF-A0A497S4J3-F1
#
_entry.id   AF-A0A497S4J3-F1
#
_cell.length_a   1.000
_cell.length_b   1.000
_cell.length_c   1.000
_cell.angle_alpha   90.00
_cell.angle_beta   90.00
_cell.angle_gamma   90.00
#
_symmetry.space_group_name_H-M   'P 1'
#
loop_
_entity.id
_entity.type
_entity.pdbx_description
1 polymer ?
#
loop_
_entity_poly.entity_id
_entity_poly.type
_entity_poly.pdbx_seq_one_letter_code
_entity_poly.pdbx_strand_id
1 'polypeptide(L)'
;DPTECRAVISIKGDTRKINDGDMIRVGPTPINHVIIKGKVIGRDDIKKEILIDAYSITSIPKGRVEDIATKDLIVVETGMSLKECARVLMSNRINAAPIIEDDKLLGIVTLAEIVRAVAKDRLNARAIDIAIKDVLTIDKDATLLECIKKMEEYDVGRLIVTDKGRPIGIITRTNIIETMSH
;
A
#
# COMPACT_ATOMS: atom_id res chain seq x y z
N ASP A 1 5.46 32.09 -13.86
CA ASP A 1 4.03 32.09 -13.51
C ASP A 1 3.92 31.54 -12.09
N PRO A 2 3.27 32.22 -11.12
CA PRO A 2 3.13 31.71 -9.74
C PRO A 2 2.37 30.37 -9.62
N THR A 3 1.82 29.86 -10.72
CA THR A 3 1.21 28.52 -10.81
C THR A 3 2.19 27.38 -11.16
N GLU A 4 3.38 27.68 -11.65
CA GLU A 4 4.40 26.66 -11.97
C GLU A 4 5.31 26.42 -10.76
N CYS A 5 5.12 25.30 -10.08
CA CYS A 5 6.01 24.86 -9.01
C CYS A 5 7.29 24.27 -9.63
N ARG A 6 8.36 25.07 -9.67
CA ARG A 6 9.67 24.60 -10.13
C ARG A 6 10.57 24.25 -8.96
N ALA A 7 11.27 23.12 -9.06
CA ALA A 7 12.25 22.69 -8.07
C ALA A 7 13.60 22.43 -8.73
N VAL A 8 14.69 22.84 -8.07
CA VAL A 8 16.06 22.49 -8.45
C VAL A 8 16.52 21.36 -7.53
N ILE A 9 16.99 20.27 -8.11
CA ILE A 9 17.48 19.10 -7.37
C ILE A 9 18.94 18.89 -7.70
N SER A 10 19.80 19.00 -6.67
CA SER A 10 21.21 18.63 -6.77
C SER A 10 21.36 17.11 -6.63
N ILE A 11 22.08 16.48 -7.55
CA ILE A 11 22.24 15.04 -7.64
C ILE A 11 23.67 14.65 -7.27
N LYS A 12 23.81 13.73 -6.32
CA LYS A 12 25.08 13.07 -6.04
C LYS A 12 25.21 11.81 -6.93
N GLY A 13 25.66 11.99 -8.16
CA GLY A 13 25.76 10.91 -9.16
C GLY A 13 25.95 11.38 -10.60
N ASP A 14 25.74 10.47 -11.57
CA ASP A 14 25.82 10.79 -12.99
C ASP A 14 24.46 11.31 -13.51
N THR A 15 24.41 12.60 -13.83
CA THR A 15 23.24 13.30 -14.37
C THR A 15 22.99 12.97 -15.85
N ARG A 16 23.97 12.43 -16.58
CA ARG A 16 23.88 12.21 -18.04
C ARG A 16 22.83 11.18 -18.44
N LYS A 17 22.37 10.35 -17.51
CA LYS A 17 21.33 9.35 -17.72
C LYS A 17 19.91 9.93 -17.65
N ILE A 18 19.76 11.21 -17.30
CA ILE A 18 18.48 11.90 -17.13
C ILE A 18 18.31 12.88 -18.29
N ASN A 19 17.21 12.76 -19.02
CA ASN A 19 16.91 13.57 -20.20
C ASN A 19 15.75 14.53 -19.96
N ASP A 20 15.69 15.57 -20.79
CA ASP A 20 14.54 16.47 -20.82
C ASP A 20 13.26 15.68 -21.16
N GLY A 21 12.22 15.92 -20.36
CA GLY A 21 10.96 15.21 -20.45
C GLY A 21 10.84 13.96 -19.59
N ASP A 22 11.93 13.49 -18.97
CA ASP A 22 11.88 12.34 -18.07
C ASP A 22 10.97 12.63 -16.86
N MET A 23 10.15 11.63 -16.51
CA MET A 23 9.35 11.65 -15.29
C MET A 23 10.19 11.10 -14.15
N ILE A 24 10.39 11.89 -13.10
CA ILE A 24 11.23 11.49 -11.98
C ILE A 24 10.47 11.49 -10.66
N ARG A 25 10.97 10.68 -9.73
CA ARG A 25 10.56 10.64 -8.32
C ARG A 25 11.81 10.81 -7.46
N VAL A 26 11.82 11.81 -6.59
CA VAL A 26 12.91 12.06 -5.64
C VAL A 26 12.40 11.83 -4.22
N GLY A 27 13.17 11.08 -3.43
CA GLY A 27 12.79 10.63 -2.10
C GLY A 27 12.17 9.22 -2.07
N PRO A 28 11.56 8.80 -0.94
CA PRO A 28 11.30 9.60 0.26
C PRO A 28 12.60 10.04 0.95
N THR A 29 12.69 11.31 1.33
CA THR A 29 13.87 11.84 2.04
C THR A 29 13.99 11.27 3.46
N PRO A 30 15.20 11.11 4.03
CA PRO A 30 15.36 10.40 5.31
C PRO A 30 14.68 11.05 6.53
N ILE A 31 14.54 12.38 6.54
CA ILE A 31 14.10 13.12 7.74
C ILE A 31 12.60 13.42 7.71
N ASN A 32 12.13 13.95 6.58
CA ASN A 32 10.75 14.40 6.43
C ASN A 32 9.97 13.52 5.45
N HIS A 33 10.55 12.41 4.97
CA HIS A 33 9.92 11.47 4.05
C HIS A 33 9.22 12.15 2.86
N VAL A 34 9.84 13.23 2.37
CA VAL A 34 9.29 14.01 1.26
C VAL A 34 9.54 13.26 -0.03
N ILE A 35 8.50 13.14 -0.82
CA ILE A 35 8.51 12.63 -2.18
C ILE A 35 8.15 13.78 -3.10
N ILE A 36 9.01 14.04 -4.08
CA ILE A 36 8.78 15.00 -5.15
C ILE A 36 8.63 14.22 -6.45
N LYS A 37 7.54 14.45 -7.18
CA LYS A 37 7.34 13.94 -8.52
C LYS A 37 7.23 15.10 -9.50
N GLY A 38 7.96 14.99 -10.60
CA GLY A 38 8.02 16.06 -11.58
C GLY A 38 8.52 15.57 -12.94
N LYS A 39 8.44 16.46 -13.91
CA LYS A 39 8.99 16.30 -15.25
C LYS A 39 10.29 17.10 -15.36
N VAL A 40 11.34 16.49 -15.89
CA VAL A 40 12.61 17.19 -16.14
C VAL A 40 12.42 18.21 -17.26
N ILE A 41 12.79 19.46 -16.99
CA ILE A 41 12.70 20.57 -17.95
C ILE A 41 14.07 21.21 -18.24
N GLY A 42 15.13 20.73 -17.59
CA GLY A 42 16.50 21.13 -17.87
C GLY A 42 17.52 20.47 -16.95
N ARG A 43 18.79 20.54 -17.33
CA ARG A 43 19.92 19.93 -16.62
C ARG A 43 21.16 20.82 -16.71
N ASP A 44 21.89 20.93 -15.60
CA ASP A 44 23.23 21.53 -15.54
C ASP A 44 24.24 20.45 -15.12
N ASP A 45 25.03 19.98 -16.09
CA ASP A 45 26.01 18.92 -15.87
C ASP A 45 27.27 19.39 -15.12
N ILE A 46 27.54 20.70 -15.09
CA ILE A 46 28.67 21.28 -14.35
C ILE A 46 28.32 21.32 -12.86
N LYS A 47 27.12 21.81 -12.54
CA LYS A 47 26.61 21.88 -11.15
C LYS A 47 26.02 20.57 -10.64
N LYS A 48 25.80 19.59 -11.51
CA LYS A 48 25.09 18.33 -11.20
C LYS A 48 23.67 18.59 -10.68
N GLU A 49 22.98 19.50 -11.34
CA GLU A 49 21.61 19.90 -10.99
C GLU A 49 20.65 19.53 -12.11
N ILE A 50 19.42 19.19 -11.73
CA ILE A 50 18.29 19.09 -12.66
C ILE A 50 17.21 20.07 -12.24
N LEU A 51 16.58 20.68 -13.24
CA LEU A 51 15.39 21.50 -13.07
C LEU A 51 14.18 20.63 -13.40
N ILE A 52 13.23 20.57 -12.47
CA ILE A 52 11.97 19.87 -12.67
C ILE A 52 10.78 20.80 -12.52
N ASP A 53 9.77 20.55 -13.35
CA ASP A 53 8.42 21.02 -13.14
C ASP A 53 7.70 20.02 -12.23
N ALA A 54 7.52 20.40 -10.96
CA ALA A 54 7.00 19.53 -9.92
C ALA A 54 5.46 19.61 -9.89
N TYR A 55 4.80 18.51 -10.20
CA TYR A 55 3.33 18.42 -10.13
C TYR A 55 2.85 17.77 -8.82
N SER A 56 3.75 17.22 -8.00
CA SER A 56 3.40 16.65 -6.70
C SER A 56 4.58 16.73 -5.73
N ILE A 57 4.32 17.31 -4.56
CA ILE A 57 5.22 17.31 -3.40
C ILE A 57 4.41 16.78 -2.23
N THR A 58 4.83 15.66 -1.67
CA THR A 58 4.06 14.96 -0.64
C THR A 58 4.97 14.45 0.46
N SER A 59 4.58 14.61 1.71
CA SER A 59 5.28 14.08 2.88
C SER A 59 4.58 12.82 3.37
N ILE A 60 5.32 11.74 3.59
CA ILE A 60 4.75 10.57 4.29
C ILE A 60 4.65 10.92 5.79
N PRO A 61 3.46 10.80 6.40
CA PRO A 61 3.28 11.10 7.81
C PRO A 61 4.20 10.23 8.67
N LYS A 62 4.65 10.80 9.78
CA LYS A 62 5.37 10.07 10.82
C LYS A 62 4.33 9.39 11.70
N GLY A 63 4.57 8.14 12.07
CA GLY A 63 3.65 7.37 12.90
C GLY A 63 3.92 5.87 12.81
N ARG A 64 3.26 5.12 13.67
CA ARG A 64 3.28 3.66 13.65
C ARG A 64 2.07 3.13 12.90
N VAL A 65 2.17 1.89 12.43
CA VAL A 65 1.07 1.18 11.79
C VAL A 65 -0.14 1.10 12.72
N GLU A 66 0.06 0.85 14.02
CA GLU A 66 -1.04 0.71 15.00
C GLU A 66 -1.89 1.96 15.21
N ASP A 67 -1.36 3.14 14.85
CA ASP A 67 -2.05 4.42 14.98
C ASP A 67 -3.09 4.63 13.87
N ILE A 68 -2.92 3.96 12.73
CA ILE A 68 -3.73 4.14 11.51
C ILE A 68 -4.52 2.87 11.15
N ALA A 69 -3.99 1.70 11.52
CA ALA A 69 -4.60 0.42 11.20
C ALA A 69 -6.02 0.30 11.77
N THR A 70 -6.91 -0.31 11.00
CA THR A 70 -8.22 -0.71 11.47
C THR A 70 -8.07 -1.93 12.39
N LYS A 71 -8.50 -1.80 13.64
CA LYS A 71 -8.33 -2.84 14.68
C LYS A 71 -9.47 -3.87 14.70
N ASP A 72 -10.67 -3.45 14.29
CA ASP A 72 -11.83 -4.34 14.22
C ASP A 72 -11.77 -5.20 12.95
N LEU A 73 -11.09 -6.35 13.07
CA LEU A 73 -10.99 -7.31 11.99
C LEU A 73 -12.35 -7.96 11.74
N ILE A 74 -12.89 -7.71 10.56
CA ILE A 74 -13.97 -8.54 10.00
C ILE A 74 -13.31 -9.79 9.44
N VAL A 75 -13.63 -10.93 10.06
CA VAL A 75 -13.05 -12.24 9.74
C VAL A 75 -14.06 -13.07 8.96
N VAL A 76 -13.54 -13.91 8.05
CA VAL A 76 -14.32 -14.97 7.38
C VAL A 76 -13.92 -16.33 7.94
N GLU A 77 -14.90 -17.20 8.18
CA GLU A 77 -14.63 -18.56 8.68
C GLU A 77 -14.21 -19.49 7.53
N THR A 78 -13.40 -20.50 7.85
CA THR A 78 -12.84 -21.48 6.90
C THR A 78 -13.93 -22.16 6.05
N GLY A 79 -15.08 -22.44 6.68
CA GLY A 79 -16.20 -23.18 6.09
C GLY A 79 -17.17 -22.36 5.25
N MET A 80 -17.10 -21.02 5.28
CA MET A 80 -18.06 -20.16 4.58
C MET A 80 -18.05 -20.41 3.07
N SER A 81 -19.23 -20.47 2.46
CA SER A 81 -19.40 -20.51 1.02
C SER A 81 -19.01 -19.18 0.36
N LEU A 82 -18.75 -19.21 -0.96
CA LEU A 82 -18.49 -18.00 -1.75
C LEU A 82 -19.56 -16.91 -1.55
N LYS A 83 -20.83 -17.32 -1.46
CA LYS A 83 -21.97 -16.40 -1.25
C LYS A 83 -21.93 -15.75 0.13
N GLU A 84 -21.57 -16.49 1.16
CA GLU A 84 -21.46 -15.97 2.52
C GLU A 84 -20.28 -15.01 2.64
N CYS A 85 -19.11 -15.38 2.09
CA CYS A 85 -17.95 -14.49 2.02
C CYS A 85 -18.31 -13.18 1.29
N ALA A 86 -18.93 -13.27 0.10
CA ALA A 86 -19.34 -12.10 -0.66
C ALA A 86 -20.28 -11.19 0.15
N ARG A 87 -21.25 -11.79 0.86
CA ARG A 87 -22.18 -11.04 1.72
C ARG A 87 -21.44 -10.33 2.86
N VAL A 88 -20.53 -11.00 3.56
CA VAL A 88 -19.72 -10.38 4.62
C VAL A 88 -18.94 -9.19 4.08
N LEU A 89 -18.25 -9.36 2.95
CA LEU A 89 -17.47 -8.31 2.32
C LEU A 89 -18.34 -7.11 1.91
N MET A 90 -19.47 -7.37 1.24
CA MET A 90 -20.38 -6.31 0.78
C MET A 90 -21.08 -5.57 1.93
N SER A 91 -21.62 -6.28 2.91
CA SER A 91 -22.34 -5.66 4.04
C SER A 91 -21.43 -4.75 4.86
N ASN A 92 -20.15 -5.11 4.97
CA ASN A 92 -19.16 -4.30 5.67
C ASN A 92 -18.41 -3.32 4.76
N ARG A 93 -18.73 -3.26 3.45
CA ARG A 93 -18.09 -2.38 2.46
C ARG A 93 -16.56 -2.55 2.39
N ILE A 94 -16.09 -3.78 2.52
CA ILE A 94 -14.67 -4.15 2.43
C ILE A 94 -14.42 -5.07 1.24
N ASN A 95 -13.20 -5.03 0.70
CA ASN A 95 -12.83 -5.82 -0.48
C ASN A 95 -12.10 -7.14 -0.13
N ALA A 96 -11.73 -7.31 1.14
CA ALA A 96 -11.05 -8.50 1.64
C ALA A 96 -11.19 -8.65 3.15
N ALA A 97 -11.13 -9.90 3.61
CA ALA A 97 -11.17 -10.28 5.01
C ALA A 97 -10.20 -11.44 5.27
N PRO A 98 -9.45 -11.43 6.38
CA PRO A 98 -8.62 -12.57 6.78
C PRO A 98 -9.50 -13.75 7.21
N ILE A 99 -8.96 -14.97 7.03
CA ILE A 99 -9.44 -16.18 7.69
C ILE A 99 -8.57 -16.39 8.92
N ILE A 100 -9.19 -16.40 10.10
CA ILE A 100 -8.52 -16.59 11.39
C ILE A 100 -9.21 -17.73 12.12
N GLU A 101 -8.44 -18.69 12.62
CA GLU A 101 -8.90 -19.82 13.43
C GLU A 101 -7.88 -20.06 14.54
N ASP A 102 -8.33 -20.19 15.80
CA ASP A 102 -7.46 -20.36 16.97
C ASP A 102 -6.29 -19.34 17.04
N ASP A 103 -6.59 -18.06 16.85
CA ASP A 103 -5.63 -16.94 16.78
C ASP A 103 -4.57 -17.04 15.66
N LYS A 104 -4.73 -17.97 14.72
CA LYS A 104 -3.83 -18.16 13.58
C LYS A 104 -4.43 -17.61 12.30
N LEU A 105 -3.64 -16.81 11.60
CA LEU A 105 -3.97 -16.35 10.26
C LEU A 105 -3.79 -17.51 9.27
N LEU A 106 -4.90 -18.01 8.73
CA LEU A 106 -4.90 -19.14 7.78
C LEU A 106 -4.86 -18.69 6.32
N GLY A 107 -5.29 -17.45 6.05
CA GLY A 107 -5.32 -16.90 4.70
C GLY A 107 -6.09 -15.58 4.63
N ILE A 108 -6.26 -15.06 3.41
CA ILE A 108 -7.11 -13.91 3.13
C ILE A 108 -8.02 -14.21 1.93
N VAL A 109 -9.30 -13.84 2.04
CA VAL A 109 -10.27 -13.91 0.96
C VAL A 109 -10.52 -12.51 0.44
N THR A 110 -10.55 -12.36 -0.89
CA THR A 110 -10.82 -11.08 -1.55
C THR A 110 -11.99 -11.23 -2.53
N LEU A 111 -12.65 -10.13 -2.89
CA LEU A 111 -13.65 -10.14 -3.95
C LEU A 111 -13.10 -10.72 -5.27
N ALA A 112 -11.82 -10.44 -5.59
CA ALA A 112 -11.18 -10.96 -6.78
C ALA A 112 -11.08 -12.50 -6.76
N GLU A 113 -10.78 -13.11 -5.61
CA GLU A 113 -10.73 -14.57 -5.49
C GLU A 113 -12.11 -15.22 -5.57
N ILE A 114 -13.14 -14.57 -5.02
CA ILE A 114 -14.53 -15.02 -5.18
C ILE A 114 -14.92 -15.01 -6.67
N VAL A 115 -14.67 -13.89 -7.36
CA VAL A 115 -14.96 -13.77 -8.81
C VAL A 115 -14.17 -14.79 -9.62
N ARG A 116 -12.89 -15.00 -9.29
CA ARG A 116 -12.03 -16.00 -9.95
C ARG A 116 -12.56 -17.41 -9.75
N ALA A 117 -13.07 -17.74 -8.57
CA ALA A 117 -13.65 -19.05 -8.28
C ALA A 117 -14.95 -19.26 -9.08
N VAL A 118 -15.81 -18.26 -9.16
CA VAL A 118 -17.03 -18.28 -9.99
C VAL A 118 -16.69 -18.46 -11.47
N ALA A 119 -15.71 -17.71 -11.99
CA ALA A 119 -15.27 -17.82 -13.39
C ALA A 119 -14.64 -19.18 -13.75
N LYS A 120 -14.27 -19.98 -12.75
CA LYS A 120 -13.74 -21.35 -12.90
C LYS A 120 -14.76 -22.43 -12.52
N ASP A 121 -16.05 -22.08 -12.43
CA ASP A 121 -17.15 -22.98 -12.03
C ASP A 121 -16.96 -23.65 -10.66
N ARG A 122 -16.17 -23.06 -9.76
CA ARG A 122 -15.93 -23.57 -8.40
C ARG A 122 -16.98 -23.07 -7.40
N LEU A 123 -18.27 -23.15 -7.76
CA LEU A 123 -19.37 -22.55 -7.00
C LEU A 123 -19.55 -23.13 -5.58
N ASN A 124 -19.13 -24.37 -5.37
CA ASN A 124 -19.20 -25.06 -4.08
C ASN A 124 -17.92 -24.90 -3.24
N ALA A 125 -16.95 -24.10 -3.70
CA ALA A 125 -15.73 -23.83 -2.95
C ALA A 125 -16.05 -23.07 -1.66
N ARG A 126 -15.28 -23.39 -0.62
CA ARG A 126 -15.31 -22.68 0.67
C ARG A 126 -14.23 -21.61 0.71
N ALA A 127 -14.32 -20.74 1.70
CA ALA A 127 -13.37 -19.65 1.94
C ALA A 127 -11.92 -20.15 1.90
N ILE A 128 -11.63 -21.26 2.59
CA ILE A 128 -10.28 -21.83 2.67
C ILE A 128 -9.77 -22.38 1.32
N ASP A 129 -10.66 -22.76 0.41
CA ASP A 129 -10.31 -23.35 -0.89
C ASP A 129 -9.87 -22.30 -1.92
N ILE A 130 -10.20 -21.03 -1.67
CA ILE A 130 -9.90 -19.87 -2.52
C ILE A 130 -9.01 -18.85 -1.82
N ALA A 131 -8.62 -19.11 -0.57
CA ALA A 131 -7.84 -18.19 0.22
C ALA A 131 -6.42 -18.06 -0.33
N ILE A 132 -5.92 -16.83 -0.38
CA ILE A 132 -4.50 -16.58 -0.56
C ILE A 132 -3.83 -16.91 0.77
N LYS A 133 -2.94 -17.90 0.77
CA LYS A 133 -2.28 -18.41 1.99
C LYS A 133 -1.06 -17.60 2.39
N ASP A 134 -0.35 -17.06 1.42
CA ASP A 134 0.80 -16.19 1.66
C ASP A 134 0.31 -14.77 1.96
N VAL A 135 -0.16 -14.58 3.19
CA VAL A 135 -0.68 -13.30 3.64
C VAL A 135 0.46 -12.44 4.14
N LEU A 136 0.67 -11.32 3.45
CA LEU A 136 1.67 -10.36 3.89
C LEU A 136 1.21 -9.64 5.16
N THR A 137 2.06 -9.72 6.17
CA THR A 137 1.83 -9.11 7.49
C THR A 137 2.76 -7.94 7.74
N ILE A 138 2.48 -7.13 8.75
CA ILE A 138 3.38 -6.11 9.27
C ILE A 138 3.21 -5.99 10.78
N ASP A 139 4.32 -5.76 11.48
CA ASP A 139 4.27 -5.54 12.92
C ASP A 139 3.60 -4.20 13.26
N LYS A 140 2.82 -4.18 14.35
CA LYS A 140 2.08 -3.01 14.79
C LYS A 140 3.00 -1.79 15.06
N ASP A 141 4.24 -2.05 15.49
CA ASP A 141 5.22 -1.04 15.86
C ASP A 141 6.02 -0.52 14.65
N ALA A 142 5.85 -1.14 13.47
CA ALA A 142 6.50 -0.69 12.24
C ALA A 142 6.06 0.73 11.87
N THR A 143 6.97 1.46 11.24
CA THR A 143 6.69 2.80 10.73
C THR A 143 5.80 2.74 9.49
N LEU A 144 5.07 3.84 9.23
CA LEU A 144 4.30 3.96 7.98
C LEU A 144 5.17 3.91 6.73
N LEU A 145 6.42 4.38 6.81
CA LEU A 145 7.36 4.28 5.70
C LEU A 145 7.68 2.81 5.38
N GLU A 146 7.94 2.00 6.40
CA GLU A 146 8.17 0.55 6.22
C GLU A 146 6.92 -0.13 5.66
N CYS A 147 5.73 0.27 6.13
CA CYS A 147 4.45 -0.21 5.59
C CYS A 147 4.29 0.09 4.10
N ILE A 148 4.51 1.35 3.69
CA ILE A 148 4.41 1.76 2.27
C ILE A 148 5.45 1.04 1.42
N LYS A 149 6.71 0.95 1.90
CA LYS A 149 7.78 0.22 1.20
C LYS A 149 7.41 -1.24 0.99
N LYS A 150 6.88 -1.91 2.03
CA LYS A 150 6.43 -3.30 1.93
C LYS A 150 5.25 -3.44 0.97
N MET A 151 4.31 -2.51 0.96
CA MET A 151 3.22 -2.51 -0.02
C MET A 151 3.70 -2.28 -1.46
N GLU A 152 4.71 -1.45 -1.69
CA GLU A 152 5.31 -1.22 -3.01
C GLU A 152 6.14 -2.43 -3.47
N GLU A 153 6.98 -3.01 -2.59
CA GLU A 153 7.86 -4.14 -2.87
C GLU A 153 7.10 -5.38 -3.33
N TYR A 154 5.99 -5.69 -2.67
CA TYR A 154 5.17 -6.87 -2.96
C TYR A 154 3.95 -6.57 -3.85
N ASP A 155 3.83 -5.34 -4.35
CA ASP A 155 2.69 -4.84 -5.14
C ASP A 155 1.32 -5.17 -4.53
N VAL A 156 1.17 -4.88 -3.23
CA VAL A 156 -0.09 -5.09 -2.50
C VAL A 156 -0.70 -3.78 -2.01
N GLY A 157 -2.03 -3.79 -1.89
CA GLY A 157 -2.80 -2.64 -1.40
C GLY A 157 -3.12 -2.70 0.10
N ARG A 158 -2.76 -3.78 0.79
CA ARG A 158 -3.11 -4.04 2.19
C ARG A 158 -2.14 -5.02 2.85
N LEU A 159 -2.00 -4.91 4.16
CA LEU A 159 -1.22 -5.80 5.01
C LEU A 159 -2.03 -6.14 6.28
N ILE A 160 -1.91 -7.37 6.76
CA ILE A 160 -2.45 -7.73 8.08
C ILE A 160 -1.49 -7.24 9.16
N VAL A 161 -2.01 -6.49 10.12
CA VAL A 161 -1.24 -5.97 11.24
C VAL A 161 -1.18 -7.03 12.34
N THR A 162 0.03 -7.29 12.83
CA THR A 162 0.28 -8.30 13.86
C THR A 162 0.93 -7.72 15.09
N ASP A 163 0.57 -8.24 16.27
CA ASP A 163 1.27 -8.03 17.54
C ASP A 163 1.86 -9.37 17.99
N LYS A 164 3.20 -9.48 18.05
CA LYS A 164 3.89 -10.72 18.42
C LYS A 164 3.40 -11.94 17.62
N GLY A 165 3.13 -11.74 16.33
CA GLY A 165 2.63 -12.76 15.41
C GLY A 165 1.13 -13.02 15.45
N ARG A 166 0.38 -12.43 16.38
CA ARG A 166 -1.09 -12.51 16.41
C ARG A 166 -1.70 -11.44 15.51
N PRO A 167 -2.66 -11.76 14.63
CA PRO A 167 -3.34 -10.76 13.81
C PRO A 167 -4.25 -9.88 14.68
N ILE A 168 -4.04 -8.57 14.64
CA ILE A 168 -4.78 -7.58 15.46
C ILE A 168 -5.46 -6.49 14.63
N GLY A 169 -5.22 -6.45 13.32
CA GLY A 169 -5.77 -5.40 12.48
C GLY A 169 -5.42 -5.56 11.02
N ILE A 170 -5.86 -4.59 10.22
CA ILE A 170 -5.52 -4.47 8.81
C ILE A 170 -5.16 -3.02 8.51
N ILE A 171 -4.15 -2.82 7.68
CA ILE A 171 -3.79 -1.51 7.15
C ILE A 171 -3.86 -1.55 5.63
N THR A 172 -4.49 -0.54 5.05
CA THR A 172 -4.68 -0.41 3.60
C THR A 172 -4.09 0.89 3.07
N ARG A 173 -3.82 0.96 1.77
CA ARG A 173 -3.41 2.22 1.12
C ARG A 173 -4.42 3.34 1.37
N THR A 174 -5.71 3.04 1.45
CA THR A 174 -6.75 4.03 1.75
C THR A 174 -6.56 4.64 3.13
N ASN A 175 -6.30 3.83 4.17
CA ASN A 175 -6.08 4.36 5.53
C ASN A 175 -4.87 5.32 5.57
N ILE A 176 -3.82 5.00 4.80
CA ILE A 176 -2.62 5.85 4.69
C ILE A 176 -2.97 7.17 3.98
N ILE A 177 -3.70 7.12 2.87
CA ILE A 177 -4.11 8.31 2.10
C ILE A 177 -5.03 9.23 2.92
N GLU A 178 -5.97 8.66 3.67
CA GLU A 178 -6.88 9.42 4.55
C GLU A 178 -6.10 10.23 5.58
N THR A 179 -5.01 9.68 6.12
CA THR A 179 -4.14 10.38 7.08
C THR A 179 -3.34 11.52 6.44
N MET A 180 -3.14 11.50 5.11
CA MET A 180 -2.45 12.54 4.36
C MET A 180 -3.37 13.66 3.89
N SER A 181 -4.69 13.45 3.99
CA SER A 181 -5.73 14.36 3.48
C SER A 181 -6.28 15.30 4.56
N HIS A 182 -5.77 15.18 5.78
CA HIS A 182 -6.09 16.00 6.95
C HIS A 182 -4.83 16.72 7.44
#